data_AF-A0A2I6QQN3-F1
#
_entry.id   AF-A0A2I6QQN3-F1
#
_cell.length_a   1.000
_cell.length_b   1.000
_cell.length_c   1.000
_cell.angle_alpha   90.00
_cell.angle_beta   90.00
_cell.angle_gamma   90.00
#
_symmetry.space_group_name_H-M   'P 1'
#
loop_
_entity.id
_entity.type
_entity.pdbx_description
1 polymer ?
#
loop_
_entity_poly.entity_id
_entity_poly.type
_entity_poly.pdbx_seq_one_letter_code
_entity_poly.pdbx_strand_id
1 'polypeptide(L)'
;ILALYARGMTTRDIESALVDVYGVEISHGLIAQVTDAVLEEARAWQSRPLEAIYPIVWLDGIVVKVQHNKQVINKAAHVVLGVNLRGEKEVLGLWLAEHEGAQYWLSVLTELRHRGVRDIYIACMDGLKGLPEAVQAVFPQTLTQLCIVHLVRASLRYVNAGDSKAVVAALKRIYQSATAEEAAAELEALDTQWGDKYRAVVRLWRGNWDNIIPFLQFVPQIRKVIYTTNAIESLNMVMRKLTRNRRIFPNDDSALKSLFLAVREASKNWRSIHHWKPALQSFQVMFGEERVP
;
A
#
# COMPACT_ATOMS: atom_id res chain seq x y z
N ILE A 1 -27.37 -7.55 -6.30
CA ILE A 1 -27.05 -6.41 -5.40
C ILE A 1 -25.57 -6.38 -4.99
N LEU A 2 -25.06 -7.33 -4.20
CA LEU A 2 -23.69 -7.28 -3.65
C LEU A 2 -22.59 -7.14 -4.71
N ALA A 3 -22.70 -7.87 -5.83
CA ALA A 3 -21.74 -7.77 -6.93
C ALA A 3 -21.71 -6.38 -7.60
N LEU A 4 -22.87 -5.73 -7.74
CA LEU A 4 -22.98 -4.37 -8.28
C LEU A 4 -22.37 -3.35 -7.32
N TYR A 5 -22.64 -3.52 -6.03
CA TYR A 5 -22.03 -2.70 -4.98
C TYR A 5 -20.50 -2.86 -4.96
N ALA A 6 -19.99 -4.09 -4.99
CA ALA A 6 -18.56 -4.35 -5.05
C ALA A 6 -17.88 -3.72 -6.29
N ARG A 7 -18.60 -3.61 -7.42
CA ARG A 7 -18.12 -2.96 -8.65
C ARG A 7 -18.21 -1.43 -8.64
N GLY A 8 -18.59 -0.83 -7.52
CA GLY A 8 -18.56 0.61 -7.32
C GLY A 8 -19.87 1.36 -7.58
N MET A 9 -20.98 0.65 -7.80
CA MET A 9 -22.29 1.28 -7.92
C MET A 9 -22.81 1.74 -6.55
N THR A 10 -23.37 2.94 -6.49
CA THR A 10 -24.05 3.44 -5.29
C THR A 10 -25.36 2.68 -5.05
N THR A 11 -25.95 2.80 -3.86
CA THR A 11 -27.24 2.15 -3.57
C THR A 11 -28.36 2.65 -4.49
N ARG A 12 -28.33 3.93 -4.87
CA ARG A 12 -29.26 4.53 -5.84
C ARG A 12 -29.01 4.07 -7.28
N ASP A 13 -27.75 3.90 -7.68
CA ASP A 13 -27.43 3.34 -9.01
C ASP A 13 -27.95 1.90 -9.12
N ILE A 14 -27.85 1.13 -8.04
CA ILE A 14 -28.36 -0.25 -7.99
C ILE A 14 -29.89 -0.26 -8.03
N GLU A 15 -30.55 0.62 -7.27
CA GLU A 15 -32.01 0.81 -7.31
C GLU A 15 -32.48 1.12 -8.74
N SER A 16 -31.90 2.13 -9.40
CA SER A 16 -32.21 2.47 -10.79
C SER A 16 -31.98 1.28 -11.73
N ALA A 17 -30.83 0.61 -11.64
CA ALA A 17 -30.51 -0.51 -12.52
C ALA A 17 -31.47 -1.70 -12.35
N LEU A 18 -31.99 -1.94 -11.14
CA LEU A 18 -32.97 -3.00 -10.89
C LEU A 18 -34.34 -2.68 -11.49
N VAL A 19 -34.75 -1.41 -11.41
CA VAL A 19 -35.98 -0.93 -12.05
C VAL A 19 -35.83 -0.99 -13.57
N ASP A 20 -34.74 -0.44 -14.12
CA ASP A 20 -34.55 -0.30 -15.57
C ASP A 20 -34.41 -1.64 -16.29
N VAL A 21 -33.72 -2.62 -15.68
CA VAL A 21 -33.42 -3.91 -16.33
C VAL A 21 -34.46 -4.98 -16.00
N TYR A 22 -35.01 -4.96 -14.78
CA TYR A 22 -35.85 -6.05 -14.29
C TYR A 22 -37.28 -5.61 -13.94
N GLY A 23 -37.59 -4.31 -13.98
CA GLY A 23 -38.89 -3.77 -13.56
C GLY A 23 -39.17 -3.96 -12.06
N VAL A 24 -38.12 -4.17 -11.26
CA VAL A 24 -38.24 -4.49 -9.83
C VAL A 24 -37.89 -3.27 -8.99
N GLU A 25 -38.85 -2.79 -8.20
CA GLU A 25 -38.65 -1.69 -7.25
C GLU A 25 -38.08 -2.22 -5.92
N ILE A 26 -36.81 -1.92 -5.67
CA ILE A 26 -36.14 -2.18 -4.40
C ILE A 26 -35.50 -0.89 -3.91
N SER A 27 -35.94 -0.41 -2.74
CA SER A 27 -35.42 0.83 -2.17
C SER A 27 -33.91 0.76 -1.90
N HIS A 28 -33.22 1.88 -2.04
CA HIS A 28 -31.82 2.02 -1.60
C HIS A 28 -31.61 1.67 -0.12
N GLY A 29 -32.64 1.81 0.73
CA GLY A 29 -32.62 1.41 2.13
C GLY A 29 -32.51 -0.11 2.29
N LEU A 30 -33.32 -0.87 1.54
CA LEU A 30 -33.21 -2.34 1.51
C LEU A 30 -31.88 -2.79 0.90
N ILE A 31 -31.40 -2.12 -0.16
CA ILE A 31 -30.07 -2.38 -0.72
C ILE A 31 -28.97 -2.16 0.32
N ALA A 32 -29.06 -1.09 1.13
CA ALA A 32 -28.11 -0.83 2.20
C ALA A 32 -28.10 -1.98 3.22
N GLN A 33 -29.27 -2.42 3.69
CA GLN A 33 -29.41 -3.57 4.61
C GLN A 33 -28.79 -4.84 4.03
N VAL A 34 -29.06 -5.15 2.75
CA VAL A 34 -28.45 -6.32 2.08
C VAL A 34 -26.93 -6.21 2.04
N THR A 35 -26.38 -5.01 1.83
CA THR A 35 -24.92 -4.81 1.83
C THR A 35 -24.29 -4.83 3.22
N ASP A 36 -25.06 -4.60 4.28
CA ASP A 36 -24.55 -4.63 5.66
C ASP A 36 -24.21 -6.05 6.12
N ALA A 37 -24.80 -7.09 5.50
CA ALA A 37 -24.38 -8.47 5.70
C ALA A 37 -22.89 -8.72 5.40
N VAL A 38 -22.25 -7.86 4.60
CA VAL A 38 -20.82 -7.92 4.30
C VAL A 38 -19.96 -7.47 5.49
N LEU A 39 -20.50 -6.69 6.44
CA LEU A 39 -19.73 -6.18 7.57
C LEU A 39 -19.26 -7.29 8.49
N GLU A 40 -20.08 -8.32 8.73
CA GLU A 40 -19.69 -9.48 9.53
C GLU A 40 -18.54 -10.25 8.85
N GLU A 41 -18.65 -10.49 7.53
CA GLU A 41 -17.58 -11.09 6.72
C GLU A 41 -16.29 -10.23 6.80
N ALA A 42 -16.40 -8.92 6.66
CA ALA A 42 -15.27 -8.00 6.70
C ALA A 42 -14.58 -8.00 8.08
N ARG A 43 -15.34 -8.01 9.17
CA ARG A 43 -14.81 -8.06 10.55
C ARG A 43 -14.14 -9.40 10.85
N ALA A 44 -14.77 -10.51 10.47
CA ALA A 44 -14.17 -11.84 10.59
C ALA A 44 -12.88 -11.96 9.74
N TRP A 45 -12.89 -11.41 8.52
CA TRP A 45 -11.70 -11.33 7.69
C TRP A 45 -10.61 -10.48 8.35
N GLN A 46 -10.96 -9.35 8.96
CA GLN A 46 -10.01 -8.46 9.63
C GLN A 46 -9.39 -9.09 10.89
N SER A 47 -10.11 -9.95 11.60
CA SER A 47 -9.59 -10.63 12.81
C SER A 47 -8.97 -12.00 12.55
N ARG A 48 -8.98 -12.47 11.30
CA ARG A 48 -8.50 -13.82 10.95
C ARG A 48 -7.05 -14.06 11.36
N PRO A 49 -6.67 -15.29 11.74
CA PRO A 49 -5.28 -15.68 11.92
C PRO A 49 -4.47 -15.45 10.63
N LEU A 50 -3.21 -15.04 10.78
CA LEU A 50 -2.27 -14.80 9.70
C LEU A 50 -1.13 -15.83 9.71
N GLU A 51 -0.46 -15.99 8.57
CA GLU A 51 0.74 -16.83 8.50
C GLU A 51 1.86 -16.25 9.37
N ALA A 52 2.79 -17.10 9.81
CA ALA A 52 3.87 -16.68 10.70
C ALA A 52 4.89 -15.76 10.00
N ILE A 53 5.09 -15.92 8.69
CA ILE A 53 6.19 -15.29 7.97
C ILE A 53 5.67 -14.62 6.70
N TYR A 54 5.96 -13.33 6.57
CA TYR A 54 5.73 -12.57 5.35
C TYR A 54 7.04 -11.90 4.92
N PRO A 55 7.76 -12.44 3.91
CA PRO A 55 9.07 -11.90 3.52
C PRO A 55 9.03 -10.41 3.13
N ILE A 56 7.93 -9.97 2.52
CA ILE A 56 7.76 -8.57 2.12
C ILE A 56 6.37 -8.10 2.56
N VAL A 57 6.32 -6.94 3.21
CA VAL A 57 5.07 -6.21 3.46
C VAL A 57 5.16 -4.79 2.92
N TRP A 58 4.04 -4.26 2.44
CA TRP A 58 3.85 -2.85 2.13
C TRP A 58 2.85 -2.23 3.08
N LEU A 59 3.25 -1.12 3.70
CA LEU A 59 2.41 -0.29 4.56
C LEU A 59 2.06 0.97 3.77
N ASP A 60 0.79 1.18 3.49
CA ASP A 60 0.31 2.32 2.71
C ASP A 60 -1.11 2.70 3.12
N GLY A 61 -1.68 3.73 2.52
CA GLY A 61 -3.06 4.10 2.74
C GLY A 61 -3.64 4.96 1.62
N ILE A 62 -4.97 5.03 1.60
CA ILE A 62 -5.68 6.01 0.77
C ILE A 62 -6.55 6.89 1.65
N VAL A 63 -6.68 8.15 1.28
CA VAL A 63 -7.61 9.06 1.96
C VAL A 63 -9.02 8.84 1.45
N VAL A 64 -9.96 8.64 2.38
CA VAL A 64 -11.40 8.60 2.13
C VAL A 64 -12.11 9.69 2.92
N LYS A 65 -13.25 10.16 2.41
CA LYS A 65 -14.08 11.14 3.11
C LYS A 65 -15.20 10.43 3.85
N VAL A 66 -15.32 10.67 5.14
CA VAL A 66 -16.35 10.06 5.98
C VAL A 66 -17.12 11.16 6.70
N GLN A 67 -18.44 10.97 6.80
CA GLN A 67 -19.29 11.81 7.63
C GLN A 67 -19.14 11.37 9.10
N HIS A 68 -18.73 12.31 9.94
CA HIS A 68 -18.55 12.12 11.37
C HIS A 68 -19.13 13.32 12.11
N ASN A 69 -20.07 13.10 13.04
CA ASN A 69 -20.72 14.17 13.81
C ASN A 69 -21.25 15.33 12.95
N LYS A 70 -21.94 15.02 11.85
CA LYS A 70 -22.47 15.96 10.84
C LYS A 70 -21.42 16.76 10.06
N GLN A 71 -20.14 16.50 10.26
CA GLN A 71 -19.04 17.08 9.48
C GLN A 71 -18.45 16.03 8.52
N VAL A 72 -17.81 16.49 7.45
CA VAL A 72 -17.07 15.63 6.53
C VAL A 72 -15.60 15.73 6.87
N ILE A 73 -15.01 14.62 7.31
CA ILE A 73 -13.59 14.54 7.66
C ILE A 73 -12.86 13.62 6.68
N ASN A 74 -11.58 13.90 6.45
CA ASN A 74 -10.70 13.01 5.75
C ASN A 74 -10.19 11.96 6.75
N LYS A 75 -10.39 10.68 6.44
CA LYS A 75 -9.77 9.57 7.17
C LYS A 75 -8.77 8.85 6.28
N ALA A 76 -7.66 8.43 6.86
CA ALA A 76 -6.73 7.52 6.24
C ALA A 76 -7.28 6.09 6.34
N ALA A 77 -7.40 5.42 5.20
CA ALA A 77 -7.63 3.99 5.11
C ALA A 77 -6.28 3.29 4.93
N HIS A 78 -5.66 2.94 6.05
CA HIS A 78 -4.41 2.20 6.11
C HIS A 78 -4.61 0.77 5.63
N VAL A 79 -3.67 0.28 4.84
CA VAL A 79 -3.66 -1.07 4.28
C VAL A 79 -2.27 -1.67 4.47
N VAL A 80 -2.25 -2.93 4.90
CA VAL A 80 -1.03 -3.74 4.91
C VAL A 80 -1.17 -4.84 3.88
N LEU A 81 -0.29 -4.86 2.89
CA LEU A 81 -0.22 -5.89 1.85
C LEU A 81 1.03 -6.73 2.07
N GLY A 82 0.88 -8.03 2.30
CA GLY A 82 1.98 -8.97 2.43
C GLY A 82 2.19 -9.83 1.18
N VAL A 83 3.37 -10.40 1.05
CA VAL A 83 3.66 -11.58 0.23
C VAL A 83 4.01 -12.72 1.19
N ASN A 84 3.39 -13.88 1.05
CA ASN A 84 3.74 -15.06 1.83
C ASN A 84 4.94 -15.82 1.22
N LEU A 85 5.41 -16.88 1.86
CA LEU A 85 6.54 -17.70 1.36
C LEU A 85 6.27 -18.37 0.01
N ARG A 86 4.99 -18.51 -0.39
CA ARG A 86 4.60 -19.04 -1.71
C ARG A 86 4.62 -17.98 -2.81
N GLY A 87 4.91 -16.73 -2.47
CA GLY A 87 4.91 -15.61 -3.42
C GLY A 87 3.51 -15.10 -3.74
N GLU A 88 2.52 -15.45 -2.92
CA GLU A 88 1.15 -15.02 -3.09
C GLU A 88 0.92 -13.72 -2.32
N LYS A 89 0.21 -12.79 -2.95
CA LYS A 89 -0.16 -11.52 -2.33
C LYS A 89 -1.37 -11.71 -1.43
N GLU A 90 -1.36 -11.06 -0.29
CA GLU A 90 -2.46 -11.07 0.67
C GLU A 90 -2.57 -9.72 1.37
N VAL A 91 -3.76 -9.11 1.41
CA VAL A 91 -3.97 -7.95 2.29
C VAL A 91 -4.17 -8.44 3.71
N LEU A 92 -3.28 -8.07 4.61
CA LEU A 92 -3.27 -8.52 6.00
C LEU A 92 -4.32 -7.80 6.84
N GLY A 93 -4.65 -6.55 6.50
CA GLY A 93 -5.75 -5.81 7.10
C GLY A 93 -6.00 -4.44 6.48
N LEU A 94 -7.07 -3.81 6.95
CA LEU A 94 -7.53 -2.46 6.59
C LEU A 94 -7.93 -1.73 7.87
N TRP A 95 -7.49 -0.50 8.06
CA TRP A 95 -7.85 0.29 9.24
C TRP A 95 -8.19 1.73 8.87
N LEU A 96 -9.25 2.27 9.45
CA LEU A 96 -9.64 3.66 9.29
C LEU A 96 -9.11 4.47 10.47
N ALA A 97 -8.42 5.57 10.17
CA ALA A 97 -7.84 6.46 11.16
C ALA A 97 -8.09 7.93 10.79
N GLU A 98 -8.26 8.78 11.81
CA GLU A 98 -8.29 10.25 11.62
C GLU A 98 -6.88 10.85 11.60
N HIS A 99 -5.91 10.13 12.15
CA HIS A 99 -4.52 10.56 12.26
C HIS A 99 -3.59 9.50 11.69
N GLU A 100 -2.65 9.94 10.85
CA GLU A 100 -1.53 9.11 10.40
C GLU A 100 -0.32 9.42 11.30
N GLY A 101 0.30 8.39 11.86
CA GLY A 101 1.48 8.58 12.71
C GLY A 101 2.12 7.27 13.16
N ALA A 102 3.36 7.36 13.61
CA ALA A 102 4.15 6.21 14.08
C ALA A 102 3.44 5.40 15.17
N GLN A 103 2.80 6.08 16.14
CA GLN A 103 2.07 5.41 17.21
C GLN A 103 0.86 4.61 16.71
N TYR A 104 0.18 5.10 15.67
CA TYR A 104 -0.92 4.38 15.06
C TYR A 104 -0.43 3.14 14.32
N TRP A 105 0.65 3.27 13.54
CA TRP A 105 1.23 2.10 12.88
C TRP A 105 1.79 1.08 13.87
N LEU A 106 2.31 1.52 15.01
CA LEU A 106 2.73 0.62 16.08
C LEU A 106 1.57 -0.26 16.57
N SER A 107 0.36 0.30 16.71
CA SER A 107 -0.82 -0.49 17.11
C SER A 107 -1.24 -1.47 16.01
N VAL A 108 -1.23 -1.05 14.74
CA VAL A 108 -1.49 -1.91 13.58
C VAL A 108 -0.51 -3.09 13.52
N LEU A 109 0.78 -2.82 13.67
CA LEU A 109 1.83 -3.84 13.64
C LEU A 109 1.72 -4.81 14.83
N THR A 110 1.39 -4.28 16.01
CA THR A 110 1.16 -5.09 17.21
C THR A 110 -0.05 -6.03 17.02
N GLU A 111 -1.13 -5.53 16.41
CA GLU A 111 -2.29 -6.35 16.06
C GLU A 111 -1.92 -7.48 15.08
N LEU A 112 -1.13 -7.18 14.03
CA LEU A 112 -0.65 -8.20 13.09
C LEU A 112 0.15 -9.30 13.81
N ARG A 113 1.00 -8.91 14.78
CA ARG A 113 1.75 -9.85 15.61
C ARG A 113 0.83 -10.72 16.47
N HIS A 114 -0.21 -10.14 17.06
CA HIS A 114 -1.22 -10.90 17.82
C HIS A 114 -2.01 -11.88 16.95
N ARG A 115 -2.25 -11.53 15.69
CA ARG A 115 -2.95 -12.40 14.72
C ARG A 115 -2.10 -13.54 14.17
N GLY A 116 -0.80 -13.57 14.44
CA GLY A 116 0.06 -14.71 14.13
C GLY A 116 1.36 -14.35 13.43
N VAL A 117 1.51 -13.14 12.90
CA VAL A 117 2.75 -12.73 12.24
C VAL A 117 3.90 -12.73 13.25
N ARG A 118 4.93 -13.53 12.96
CA ARG A 118 6.13 -13.66 13.78
C ARG A 118 7.30 -12.94 13.17
N ASP A 119 7.39 -12.93 11.84
CA ASP A 119 8.53 -12.36 11.16
C ASP A 119 8.19 -11.70 9.83
N ILE A 120 8.92 -10.62 9.56
CA ILE A 120 8.87 -9.81 8.35
C ILE A 120 10.31 -9.50 7.98
N TYR A 121 10.72 -9.82 6.76
CA TYR A 121 12.12 -9.55 6.36
C TYR A 121 12.27 -8.10 5.91
N ILE A 122 11.33 -7.64 5.07
CA ILE A 122 11.36 -6.30 4.49
C ILE A 122 9.99 -5.64 4.63
N ALA A 123 9.96 -4.47 5.29
CA ALA A 123 8.81 -3.61 5.34
C ALA A 123 9.02 -2.39 4.43
N CYS A 124 8.24 -2.31 3.35
CA CYS A 124 8.22 -1.19 2.43
C CYS A 124 7.15 -0.18 2.85
N MET A 125 7.51 1.08 3.03
CA MET A 125 6.61 2.08 3.60
C MET A 125 6.86 3.46 2.99
N ASP A 126 5.89 4.37 3.09
CA ASP A 126 6.15 5.77 2.80
C ASP A 126 7.13 6.38 3.84
N GLY A 127 7.68 7.55 3.55
CA GLY A 127 8.64 8.28 4.40
C GLY A 127 8.01 8.90 5.64
N LEU A 128 7.03 8.24 6.26
CA LEU A 128 6.38 8.68 7.47
C LEU A 128 7.38 8.62 8.63
N LYS A 129 7.65 9.78 9.23
CA LYS A 129 8.56 9.90 10.37
C LYS A 129 8.13 8.99 11.53
N GLY A 130 9.07 8.23 12.08
CA GLY A 130 8.83 7.33 13.21
C GLY A 130 8.28 5.95 12.82
N LEU A 131 7.91 5.73 11.55
CA LEU A 131 7.37 4.46 11.09
C LEU A 131 8.43 3.34 11.06
N PRO A 132 9.68 3.58 10.60
CA PRO A 132 10.73 2.57 10.70
C PRO A 132 10.96 2.08 12.14
N GLU A 133 10.97 3.01 13.10
CA GLU A 133 11.14 2.73 14.52
C GLU A 133 9.95 1.93 15.08
N ALA A 134 8.72 2.25 14.65
CA ALA A 134 7.53 1.47 15.02
C ALA A 134 7.59 0.03 14.48
N VAL A 135 8.08 -0.16 13.25
CA VAL A 135 8.31 -1.51 12.68
C VAL A 135 9.35 -2.26 13.49
N GLN A 136 10.50 -1.66 13.76
CA GLN A 136 11.58 -2.29 14.51
C GLN A 136 11.22 -2.57 15.97
N ALA A 137 10.32 -1.78 16.57
CA ALA A 137 9.81 -2.05 17.92
C ALA A 137 9.00 -3.36 18.00
N VAL A 138 8.24 -3.70 16.95
CA VAL A 138 7.40 -4.92 16.92
C VAL A 138 8.15 -6.11 16.31
N PHE A 139 8.92 -5.86 15.26
CA PHE A 139 9.68 -6.84 14.48
C PHE A 139 11.15 -6.39 14.33
N PRO A 140 11.99 -6.60 15.36
CA PRO A 140 13.34 -6.02 15.44
C PRO A 140 14.31 -6.39 14.33
N GLN A 141 14.10 -7.54 13.69
CA GLN A 141 14.94 -8.03 12.60
C GLN A 141 14.45 -7.60 11.21
N THR A 142 13.41 -6.78 11.14
CA THR A 142 12.86 -6.29 9.87
C THR A 142 13.72 -5.18 9.30
N LEU A 143 14.11 -5.32 8.03
CA LEU A 143 14.71 -4.23 7.28
C LEU A 143 13.61 -3.31 6.75
N THR A 144 13.75 -2.02 7.01
CA THR A 144 12.79 -1.01 6.58
C THR A 144 13.26 -0.38 5.29
N GLN A 145 12.37 -0.31 4.30
CA GLN A 145 12.65 0.24 2.99
C GLN A 145 11.72 1.41 2.71
N LEU A 146 12.29 2.59 2.39
CA LEU A 146 11.49 3.69 1.86
C LEU A 146 10.95 3.33 0.47
N CYS A 147 9.65 3.55 0.26
CA CYS A 147 9.04 3.33 -1.02
C CYS A 147 9.51 4.37 -2.04
N ILE A 148 10.40 3.95 -2.95
CA ILE A 148 10.92 4.82 -4.01
C ILE A 148 9.81 5.38 -4.90
N VAL A 149 8.71 4.65 -5.13
CA VAL A 149 7.63 5.22 -5.96
C VAL A 149 6.94 6.39 -5.26
N HIS A 150 6.74 6.32 -3.95
CA HIS A 150 6.26 7.47 -3.17
C HIS A 150 7.25 8.62 -3.23
N LEU A 151 8.55 8.35 -3.11
CA LEU A 151 9.60 9.37 -3.23
C LEU A 151 9.65 10.05 -4.61
N VAL A 152 9.51 9.27 -5.69
CA VAL A 152 9.45 9.77 -7.07
C VAL A 152 8.18 10.61 -7.26
N ARG A 153 7.01 10.14 -6.81
CA ARG A 153 5.75 10.90 -6.86
C ARG A 153 5.84 12.20 -6.07
N ALA A 154 6.45 12.16 -4.90
CA ALA A 154 6.68 13.34 -4.07
C ALA A 154 7.59 14.36 -4.76
N SER A 155 8.61 13.88 -5.47
CA SER A 155 9.50 14.71 -6.29
C SER A 155 8.73 15.43 -7.41
N LEU A 156 7.86 14.70 -8.12
CA LEU A 156 7.10 15.24 -9.25
C LEU A 156 6.13 16.36 -8.89
N ARG A 157 5.78 16.56 -7.60
CA ARG A 157 4.99 17.72 -7.17
C ARG A 157 5.70 19.06 -7.38
N TYR A 158 7.03 19.04 -7.48
CA TYR A 158 7.88 20.23 -7.66
C TYR A 158 8.40 20.38 -9.09
N VAL A 159 8.10 19.42 -9.97
CA VAL A 159 8.67 19.34 -11.32
C VAL A 159 7.61 19.75 -12.33
N ASN A 160 8.01 20.56 -13.30
CA ASN A 160 7.09 20.96 -14.37
C ASN A 160 6.79 19.77 -15.29
N ALA A 161 5.61 19.77 -15.91
CA ALA A 161 5.19 18.69 -16.80
C ALA A 161 6.17 18.41 -17.95
N GLY A 162 6.77 19.47 -18.53
CA GLY A 162 7.74 19.35 -19.63
C GLY A 162 9.06 18.65 -19.22
N ASP A 163 9.50 18.82 -17.98
CA ASP A 163 10.75 18.25 -17.47
C ASP A 163 10.56 16.89 -16.79
N SER A 164 9.32 16.53 -16.46
CA SER A 164 8.97 15.35 -15.64
C SER A 164 9.60 14.06 -16.15
N LYS A 165 9.58 13.82 -17.48
CA LYS A 165 10.17 12.61 -18.07
C LYS A 165 11.69 12.54 -17.86
N ALA A 166 12.38 13.66 -18.03
CA ALA A 166 13.83 13.73 -17.91
C ALA A 166 14.27 13.62 -16.44
N VAL A 167 13.55 14.29 -15.53
CA VAL A 167 13.80 14.18 -14.09
C VAL A 167 13.56 12.75 -13.61
N VAL A 168 12.46 12.10 -14.00
CA VAL A 168 12.19 10.70 -13.64
C VAL A 168 13.29 9.76 -14.16
N ALA A 169 13.81 10.00 -15.38
CA ALA A 169 14.92 9.22 -15.91
C ALA A 169 16.19 9.40 -15.07
N ALA A 170 16.49 10.61 -14.62
CA ALA A 170 17.62 10.88 -13.74
C ALA A 170 17.45 10.23 -12.36
N LEU A 171 16.27 10.38 -11.73
CA LEU A 171 15.94 9.70 -10.47
C LEU A 171 16.04 8.18 -10.59
N LYS A 172 15.66 7.63 -11.75
CA LYS A 172 15.73 6.21 -12.03
C LYS A 172 17.14 5.65 -12.01
N ARG A 173 18.15 6.43 -12.43
CA ARG A 173 19.54 5.98 -12.38
C ARG A 173 19.98 5.70 -10.94
N ILE A 174 19.60 6.55 -9.99
CA ILE A 174 19.95 6.43 -8.56
C ILE A 174 19.55 5.07 -7.98
N TYR A 175 18.27 4.69 -8.08
CA TYR A 175 17.79 3.42 -7.48
C TYR A 175 17.99 2.20 -8.38
N GLN A 176 18.57 2.37 -9.57
CA GLN A 176 18.99 1.27 -10.44
C GLN A 176 20.49 1.01 -10.39
N SER A 177 21.27 1.88 -9.72
CA SER A 177 22.70 1.68 -9.49
C SER A 177 23.01 0.34 -8.81
N ALA A 178 24.15 -0.25 -9.14
CA ALA A 178 24.57 -1.52 -8.55
C ALA A 178 25.02 -1.32 -7.10
N THR A 179 25.77 -0.23 -6.84
CA THR A 179 26.36 0.07 -5.53
C THR A 179 25.88 1.41 -4.94
N ALA A 180 26.16 1.61 -3.65
CA ALA A 180 25.86 2.85 -2.94
C ALA A 180 26.67 4.03 -3.48
N GLU A 181 27.92 3.79 -3.88
CA GLU A 181 28.82 4.79 -4.45
C GLU A 181 28.31 5.26 -5.82
N GLU A 182 27.89 4.33 -6.67
CA GLU A 182 27.26 4.66 -7.96
C GLU A 182 25.96 5.44 -7.77
N ALA A 183 25.12 5.05 -6.80
CA ALA A 183 23.88 5.76 -6.51
C ALA A 183 24.15 7.18 -6.01
N ALA A 184 25.18 7.37 -5.18
CA ALA A 184 25.59 8.68 -4.69
C ALA A 184 26.10 9.57 -5.84
N ALA A 185 26.90 9.01 -6.75
CA ALA A 185 27.35 9.72 -7.94
C ALA A 185 26.18 10.15 -8.83
N GLU A 186 25.17 9.30 -9.02
CA GLU A 186 23.95 9.65 -9.76
C GLU A 186 23.10 10.71 -9.05
N LEU A 187 23.11 10.76 -7.72
CA LEU A 187 22.46 11.83 -6.96
C LEU A 187 23.18 13.18 -7.15
N GLU A 188 24.51 13.20 -7.17
CA GLU A 188 25.29 14.41 -7.48
C GLU A 188 25.11 14.85 -8.94
N ALA A 189 24.98 13.90 -9.87
CA ALA A 189 24.66 14.20 -11.27
C ALA A 189 23.25 14.80 -11.42
N LEU A 190 22.27 14.30 -10.66
CA LEU A 190 20.93 14.89 -10.58
C LEU A 190 21.01 16.33 -10.07
N ASP A 191 21.77 16.59 -9.00
CA ASP A 191 21.94 17.94 -8.43
C ASP A 191 22.61 18.90 -9.41
N THR A 192 23.66 18.44 -10.09
CA THR A 192 24.34 19.24 -11.12
C THR A 192 23.40 19.61 -12.27
N GLN A 193 22.55 18.66 -12.70
CA GLN A 193 21.65 18.89 -13.84
C GLN A 193 20.41 19.69 -13.47
N TRP A 194 19.83 19.45 -12.29
CA TRP A 194 18.50 19.92 -11.92
C TRP A 194 18.45 20.71 -10.61
N GLY A 195 19.53 20.79 -9.84
CA GLY A 195 19.57 21.38 -8.50
C GLY A 195 19.18 22.85 -8.45
N ASP A 196 19.60 23.62 -9.46
CA ASP A 196 19.24 25.05 -9.57
C ASP A 196 17.74 25.25 -9.81
N LYS A 197 17.13 24.39 -10.63
CA LYS A 197 15.72 24.49 -11.03
C LYS A 197 14.78 23.81 -10.03
N TYR A 198 15.19 22.67 -9.49
CA TYR A 198 14.39 21.75 -8.68
C TYR A 198 15.08 21.39 -7.37
N ARG A 199 15.60 22.39 -6.65
CA ARG A 199 16.26 22.24 -5.35
C ARG A 199 15.47 21.43 -4.34
N ALA A 200 14.14 21.53 -4.36
CA ALA A 200 13.26 20.76 -3.47
C ALA A 200 13.35 19.25 -3.72
N VAL A 201 13.51 18.82 -4.97
CA VAL A 201 13.70 17.41 -5.34
C VAL A 201 15.01 16.89 -4.77
N VAL A 202 16.12 17.60 -5.01
CA VAL A 202 17.43 17.20 -4.47
C VAL A 202 17.41 17.12 -2.95
N ARG A 203 16.85 18.13 -2.27
CA ARG A 203 16.71 18.14 -0.81
C ARG A 203 15.89 16.95 -0.29
N LEU A 204 14.81 16.61 -0.99
CA LEU A 204 13.96 15.47 -0.63
C LEU A 204 14.75 14.15 -0.69
N TRP A 205 15.55 13.94 -1.72
CA TRP A 205 16.36 12.72 -1.87
C TRP A 205 17.52 12.68 -0.89
N ARG A 206 18.29 13.77 -0.74
CA ARG A 206 19.37 13.87 0.25
C ARG A 206 18.84 13.66 1.68
N GLY A 207 17.69 14.24 2.01
CA GLY A 207 17.09 14.11 3.35
C GLY A 207 16.53 12.72 3.67
N ASN A 208 16.35 11.87 2.65
CA ASN A 208 15.90 10.48 2.82
C ASN A 208 17.02 9.47 2.50
N TRP A 209 18.25 9.92 2.28
CA TRP A 209 19.33 9.09 1.74
C TRP A 209 19.61 7.85 2.59
N ASP A 210 19.63 8.00 3.92
CA ASP A 210 19.85 6.89 4.86
C ASP A 210 18.72 5.83 4.82
N ASN A 211 17.52 6.22 4.37
CA ASN A 211 16.38 5.31 4.18
C ASN A 211 16.31 4.75 2.75
N ILE A 212 17.12 5.28 1.83
CA ILE A 212 17.25 4.81 0.45
C ILE A 212 18.40 3.80 0.34
N ILE A 213 19.56 4.06 0.99
CA ILE A 213 20.74 3.19 0.90
C ILE A 213 20.48 1.72 1.25
N PRO A 214 19.70 1.35 2.30
CA PRO A 214 19.44 -0.06 2.64
C PRO A 214 18.93 -0.87 1.45
N PHE A 215 18.22 -0.21 0.53
CA PHE A 215 17.79 -0.80 -0.73
C PHE A 215 18.92 -1.43 -1.54
N LEU A 216 20.08 -0.78 -1.57
CA LEU A 216 21.23 -1.18 -2.37
C LEU A 216 21.96 -2.38 -1.76
N GLN A 217 21.63 -2.77 -0.53
CA GLN A 217 22.14 -4.01 0.06
C GLN A 217 21.41 -5.25 -0.50
N PHE A 218 20.19 -5.08 -1.03
CA PHE A 218 19.45 -6.19 -1.60
C PHE A 218 20.05 -6.63 -2.93
N VAL A 219 20.14 -7.94 -3.15
CA VAL A 219 20.53 -8.45 -4.47
C VAL A 219 19.46 -8.15 -5.53
N PRO A 220 19.82 -8.07 -6.83
CA PRO A 220 18.89 -7.70 -7.90
C PRO A 220 17.56 -8.48 -7.92
N GLN A 221 17.57 -9.74 -7.50
CA GLN A 221 16.39 -10.62 -7.42
C GLN A 221 15.37 -10.10 -6.39
N ILE A 222 15.84 -9.69 -5.21
CA ILE A 222 15.01 -9.09 -4.15
C ILE A 222 14.53 -7.71 -4.58
N ARG A 223 15.45 -6.89 -5.10
CA ARG A 223 15.13 -5.55 -5.65
C ARG A 223 14.01 -5.60 -6.70
N LYS A 224 14.09 -6.60 -7.60
CA LYS A 224 13.09 -6.78 -8.66
C LYS A 224 11.72 -7.06 -8.07
N VAL A 225 11.59 -7.94 -7.08
CA VAL A 225 10.27 -8.23 -6.47
C VAL A 225 9.73 -7.09 -5.61
N ILE A 226 10.59 -6.25 -5.02
CA ILE A 226 10.15 -5.05 -4.29
C ILE A 226 9.61 -3.98 -5.26
N TYR A 227 10.27 -3.75 -6.40
CA TYR A 227 9.92 -2.65 -7.31
C TYR A 227 9.06 -3.00 -8.51
N THR A 228 9.29 -4.15 -9.16
CA THR A 228 8.47 -4.53 -10.31
C THR A 228 7.05 -4.86 -9.89
N THR A 229 6.87 -5.19 -8.62
CA THR A 229 5.56 -5.42 -8.06
C THR A 229 4.93 -4.10 -7.65
N ASN A 230 4.26 -3.45 -8.60
CA ASN A 230 3.25 -2.43 -8.34
C ASN A 230 2.04 -3.04 -7.59
N ALA A 231 2.27 -3.85 -6.55
CA ALA A 231 1.21 -4.57 -5.85
C ALA A 231 0.37 -3.60 -5.04
N ILE A 232 1.04 -2.77 -4.24
CA ILE A 232 0.35 -1.81 -3.37
C ILE A 232 -0.31 -0.69 -4.17
N GLU A 233 0.32 -0.16 -5.22
CA GLU A 233 -0.32 0.91 -6.01
C GLU A 233 -1.39 0.36 -6.97
N SER A 234 -1.26 -0.87 -7.48
CA SER A 234 -2.36 -1.55 -8.18
C SER A 234 -3.56 -1.74 -7.26
N LEU A 235 -3.34 -2.16 -6.02
CA LEU A 235 -4.39 -2.26 -5.02
C LEU A 235 -5.03 -0.90 -4.75
N ASN A 236 -4.23 0.13 -4.46
CA ASN A 236 -4.74 1.49 -4.22
C ASN A 236 -5.51 2.04 -5.42
N MET A 237 -5.07 1.74 -6.65
CA MET A 237 -5.77 2.13 -7.87
C MET A 237 -7.16 1.47 -7.94
N VAL A 238 -7.26 0.16 -7.65
CA VAL A 238 -8.54 -0.56 -7.62
C VAL A 238 -9.44 -0.02 -6.52
N MET A 239 -8.91 0.19 -5.30
CA MET A 239 -9.67 0.78 -4.19
C MET A 239 -10.21 2.16 -4.56
N ARG A 240 -9.36 3.06 -5.10
CA ARG A 240 -9.78 4.39 -5.58
C ARG A 240 -10.82 4.30 -6.69
N LYS A 241 -10.64 3.40 -7.66
CA LYS A 241 -11.59 3.21 -8.77
C LYS A 241 -12.97 2.78 -8.27
N LEU A 242 -13.02 1.76 -7.42
CA LEU A 242 -14.27 1.16 -6.93
C LEU A 242 -14.97 2.00 -5.85
N THR A 243 -14.26 2.95 -5.23
CA THR A 243 -14.84 3.91 -4.28
C THR A 243 -15.14 5.28 -4.88
N ARG A 244 -14.70 5.57 -6.12
CA ARG A 244 -14.81 6.90 -6.75
C ARG A 244 -16.22 7.49 -6.77
N ASN A 245 -17.24 6.66 -6.98
CA ASN A 245 -18.64 7.10 -7.03
C ASN A 245 -19.21 7.40 -5.63
N ARG A 246 -18.57 6.91 -4.56
CA ARG A 246 -18.93 7.14 -3.16
C ARG A 246 -18.06 8.26 -2.60
N ARG A 247 -18.33 9.49 -3.04
CA ARG A 247 -17.50 10.68 -2.70
C ARG A 247 -17.40 10.94 -1.19
N ILE A 248 -18.44 10.61 -0.43
CA ILE A 248 -18.51 10.76 1.03
C ILE A 248 -19.21 9.50 1.57
N PHE A 249 -18.56 8.80 2.49
CA PHE A 249 -19.15 7.68 3.21
C PHE A 249 -19.97 8.19 4.40
N PRO A 250 -21.15 7.63 4.69
CA PRO A 250 -22.00 8.08 5.80
C PRO A 250 -21.42 7.74 7.19
N ASN A 251 -20.56 6.72 7.28
CA ASN A 251 -19.88 6.28 8.50
C ASN A 251 -18.68 5.40 8.17
N ASP A 252 -17.90 5.05 9.19
CA ASP A 252 -16.70 4.22 9.07
C ASP A 252 -17.02 2.80 8.57
N ASP A 253 -18.10 2.18 9.04
CA ASP A 253 -18.54 0.86 8.57
C ASP A 253 -18.82 0.85 7.07
N SER A 254 -19.43 1.91 6.54
CA SER A 254 -19.72 2.03 5.10
C SER A 254 -18.46 2.19 4.25
N ALA A 255 -17.45 2.89 4.78
CA ALA A 255 -16.13 2.96 4.17
C ALA A 255 -15.44 1.59 4.21
N LEU A 256 -15.41 0.95 5.38
CA LEU A 256 -14.79 -0.36 5.59
C LEU A 256 -15.37 -1.42 4.66
N LYS A 257 -16.70 -1.57 4.59
CA LYS A 257 -17.32 -2.57 3.69
C LYS A 257 -16.98 -2.32 2.21
N SER A 258 -16.93 -1.06 1.80
CA SER A 258 -16.61 -0.71 0.41
C SER A 258 -15.15 -1.00 0.07
N LEU A 259 -14.23 -0.69 0.99
CA LEU A 259 -12.81 -0.98 0.84
C LEU A 259 -12.53 -2.48 0.87
N PHE A 260 -13.15 -3.22 1.80
CA PHE A 260 -13.08 -4.68 1.87
C PHE A 260 -13.53 -5.34 0.56
N LEU A 261 -14.68 -4.93 0.02
CA LEU A 261 -15.16 -5.44 -1.27
C LEU A 261 -14.21 -5.09 -2.43
N ALA A 262 -13.60 -3.91 -2.40
CA ALA A 262 -12.61 -3.52 -3.39
C ALA A 262 -11.33 -4.36 -3.31
N VAL A 263 -10.86 -4.69 -2.10
CA VAL A 263 -9.77 -5.65 -1.87
C VAL A 263 -10.13 -7.02 -2.43
N ARG A 264 -11.35 -7.51 -2.14
CA ARG A 264 -11.83 -8.81 -2.64
C ARG A 264 -11.94 -8.85 -4.16
N GLU A 265 -12.30 -7.74 -4.79
CA GLU A 265 -12.33 -7.65 -6.26
C GLU A 265 -10.90 -7.58 -6.84
N ALA A 266 -9.99 -6.87 -6.18
CA ALA A 266 -8.60 -6.79 -6.58
C ALA A 266 -7.92 -8.18 -6.52
N SER A 267 -8.18 -8.94 -5.46
CA SER A 267 -7.50 -10.22 -5.20
C SER A 267 -7.86 -11.32 -6.19
N LYS A 268 -9.05 -11.28 -6.81
CA LYS A 268 -9.47 -12.25 -7.84
C LYS A 268 -8.51 -12.35 -9.03
N ASN A 269 -7.81 -11.26 -9.33
CA ASN A 269 -6.90 -11.18 -10.47
C ASN A 269 -5.41 -11.23 -10.04
N TRP A 270 -5.14 -11.49 -8.77
CA TRP A 270 -3.76 -11.57 -8.30
C TRP A 270 -3.09 -12.84 -8.81
N ARG A 271 -1.91 -12.63 -9.40
CA ARG A 271 -0.95 -13.67 -9.70
C ARG A 271 0.15 -13.65 -8.65
N SER A 272 0.78 -14.80 -8.46
CA SER A 272 2.02 -14.91 -7.69
C SER A 272 3.07 -13.94 -8.24
N ILE A 273 3.97 -13.49 -7.36
CA ILE A 273 5.06 -12.58 -7.69
C ILE A 273 5.94 -13.18 -8.79
N HIS A 274 6.16 -12.42 -9.85
CA HIS A 274 7.08 -12.83 -10.92
C HIS A 274 8.50 -12.97 -10.37
N HIS A 275 9.21 -14.03 -10.77
CA HIS A 275 10.55 -14.35 -10.28
C HIS A 275 10.65 -14.63 -8.76
N TRP A 276 9.56 -15.11 -8.14
CA TRP A 276 9.55 -15.39 -6.71
C TRP A 276 10.59 -16.44 -6.27
N LYS A 277 10.71 -17.57 -6.98
CA LYS A 277 11.64 -18.65 -6.58
C LYS A 277 13.12 -18.19 -6.49
N PRO A 278 13.68 -17.49 -7.50
CA PRO A 278 15.01 -16.88 -7.36
C PRO A 278 15.12 -15.87 -6.22
N ALA A 279 14.07 -15.08 -5.96
CA ALA A 279 14.06 -14.15 -4.84
C ALA A 279 14.05 -14.89 -3.49
N LEU A 280 13.30 -15.98 -3.36
CA LEU A 280 13.24 -16.81 -2.14
C LEU A 280 14.61 -17.43 -1.80
N GLN A 281 15.34 -17.94 -2.79
CA GLN A 281 16.72 -18.39 -2.60
C GLN A 281 17.63 -17.25 -2.13
N SER A 282 17.44 -16.05 -2.69
CA SER A 282 18.19 -14.86 -2.27
C SER A 282 17.83 -14.44 -0.84
N PHE A 283 16.58 -14.59 -0.43
CA PHE A 283 16.15 -14.37 0.95
C PHE A 283 16.85 -15.36 1.90
N GLN A 284 16.95 -16.64 1.55
CA GLN A 284 17.67 -17.64 2.36
C GLN A 284 19.15 -17.27 2.54
N VAL A 285 19.83 -16.85 1.46
CA VAL A 285 21.24 -16.42 1.54
C VAL A 285 21.40 -15.17 2.41
N MET A 286 20.47 -14.21 2.30
CA MET A 286 20.59 -12.92 2.99
C MET A 286 20.18 -12.98 4.47
N PHE A 287 19.15 -13.77 4.80
CA PHE A 287 18.54 -13.79 6.13
C PHE A 287 18.80 -15.09 6.91
N GLY A 288 19.41 -16.09 6.27
CA GLY A 288 19.74 -17.39 6.85
C GLY A 288 18.61 -18.42 6.71
N GLU A 289 18.98 -19.70 6.61
CA GLU A 289 18.05 -20.83 6.46
C GLU A 289 17.16 -21.04 7.69
N GLU A 290 17.63 -20.67 8.89
CA GLU A 290 16.83 -20.76 10.12
C GLU A 290 15.64 -19.78 10.13
N ARG A 291 15.82 -18.62 9.49
CA ARG A 291 14.80 -17.57 9.41
C ARG A 291 13.88 -17.77 8.21
N VAL A 292 14.42 -18.32 7.11
CA VAL A 292 13.71 -18.54 5.84
C VAL A 292 13.54 -20.05 5.57
N PRO A 293 12.48 -20.68 6.10
CA PRO A 293 12.25 -22.12 5.99
C PRO A 293 11.93 -22.58 4.56
#